data_AF-A0A847L1Q5-F1
#
_entry.id   AF-A0A847L1Q5-F1
#
_cell.length_a   1.000
_cell.length_b   1.000
_cell.length_c   1.000
_cell.angle_alpha   90.00
_cell.angle_beta   90.00
_cell.angle_gamma   90.00
#
_symmetry.space_group_name_H-M   'P 1'
#
loop_
_entity.id
_entity.type
_entity.pdbx_description
1 polymer ?
#
loop_
_entity_poly.entity_id
_entity_poly.type
_entity_poly.pdbx_seq_one_letter_code
_entity_poly.pdbx_strand_id
1 'polypeptide(L)'
;MIKISETKIVHSAQKGIDEFLKVFIDAYLEALGGNLSAENMHLLNGNQHTLLAYHFLREEVMHGGFVQLIQNGYGAYIFDNPTTKALKLFGASEVAKILYKAKDIYDSNREELERETTEEEFTAMYVDFEQFDELEEQFFEIEEEQTAIIAKYVDENIKEFGEIIS
;
A
#
# COMPACT_ATOMS: atom_id res chain seq x y z
N MET A 1 4.86 18.48 8.85
CA MET A 1 4.99 18.23 7.40
C MET A 1 6.25 17.41 7.20
N ILE A 2 6.17 16.31 6.46
CA ILE A 2 7.31 15.42 6.20
C ILE A 2 8.31 16.14 5.31
N LYS A 3 9.59 16.14 5.67
CA LYS A 3 10.66 16.80 4.91
C LYS A 3 11.42 15.78 4.07
N ILE A 4 11.65 16.10 2.80
CA ILE A 4 12.28 15.19 1.84
C ILE A 4 13.38 15.93 1.10
N SER A 5 14.58 15.36 1.04
CA SER A 5 15.73 15.96 0.38
C SER A 5 15.58 15.89 -1.15
N GLU A 6 15.69 17.05 -1.81
CA GLU A 6 15.70 17.17 -3.27
C GLU A 6 16.81 16.31 -3.89
N THR A 7 18.01 16.34 -3.30
CA THR A 7 19.15 15.54 -3.76
C THR A 7 18.86 14.04 -3.70
N LYS A 8 18.18 13.56 -2.64
CA LYS A 8 17.79 12.14 -2.53
C LYS A 8 16.77 11.76 -3.60
N ILE A 9 15.78 12.62 -3.85
CA ILE A 9 14.77 12.39 -4.89
C ILE A 9 15.42 12.26 -6.26
N VAL A 10 16.25 13.24 -6.65
CA VAL A 10 16.92 13.26 -7.97
C VAL A 10 17.82 12.04 -8.13
N HIS A 11 18.59 11.68 -7.11
CA HIS A 11 19.48 10.52 -7.17
C HIS A 11 18.72 9.19 -7.26
N SER A 12 17.63 9.03 -6.50
CA SER A 12 16.84 7.82 -6.51
C SER A 12 16.03 7.66 -7.81
N ALA A 13 15.52 8.74 -8.39
CA ALA A 13 14.84 8.71 -9.69
C ALA A 13 15.73 8.16 -10.82
N GLN A 14 17.05 8.36 -10.74
CA GLN A 14 18.00 7.80 -11.71
C GLN A 14 18.20 6.29 -11.57
N LYS A 15 17.84 5.71 -10.43
CA LYS A 15 17.99 4.27 -10.17
C LYS A 15 16.74 3.46 -10.53
N GLY A 16 15.57 4.09 -10.60
CA GLY A 16 14.32 3.44 -10.97
C GLY A 16 13.13 3.94 -10.16
N ILE A 17 11.94 3.49 -10.57
CA ILE A 17 10.66 3.88 -9.96
C ILE A 17 10.58 3.44 -8.48
N ASP A 18 11.05 2.23 -8.18
CA ASP A 18 11.04 1.70 -6.81
C ASP A 18 11.87 2.56 -5.86
N GLU A 19 13.11 2.86 -6.25
CA GLU A 19 14.01 3.70 -5.47
C GLU A 19 13.46 5.11 -5.28
N PHE A 20 12.78 5.65 -6.30
CA PHE A 20 12.12 6.95 -6.22
C PHE A 20 11.00 6.96 -5.17
N LEU A 21 10.04 6.02 -5.26
CA LEU A 21 8.94 5.94 -4.30
C LEU A 21 9.45 5.65 -2.88
N LYS A 22 10.49 4.82 -2.77
CA LYS A 22 11.10 4.44 -1.49
C LYS A 22 11.59 5.66 -0.68
N VAL A 23 12.06 6.73 -1.33
CA VAL A 23 12.47 7.97 -0.61
C VAL A 23 11.32 8.56 0.21
N PHE A 24 10.09 8.51 -0.31
CA PHE A 24 8.91 9.01 0.37
C PHE A 24 8.47 8.04 1.48
N ILE A 25 8.41 6.75 1.15
CA ILE A 25 8.02 5.69 2.08
C ILE A 25 8.95 5.66 3.30
N ASP A 26 10.26 5.70 3.10
CA ASP A 26 11.25 5.68 4.19
C ASP A 26 11.07 6.90 5.09
N ALA A 27 10.79 8.08 4.53
CA ALA A 27 10.54 9.29 5.31
C ALA A 27 9.23 9.21 6.12
N TYR A 28 8.20 8.52 5.60
CA TYR A 28 6.96 8.28 6.33
C TYR A 28 7.17 7.30 7.47
N LEU A 29 7.82 6.18 7.21
CA LEU A 29 8.13 5.18 8.23
C LEU A 29 9.02 5.75 9.34
N GLU A 30 10.02 6.56 9.00
CA GLU A 30 10.85 7.27 9.98
C GLU A 30 10.00 8.19 10.87
N ALA A 31 9.10 8.97 10.28
CA ALA A 31 8.21 9.86 11.02
C ALA A 31 7.21 9.12 11.93
N LEU A 32 6.79 7.91 11.53
CA LEU A 32 5.91 7.05 12.31
C LEU A 32 6.66 6.27 13.41
N GLY A 33 8.00 6.27 13.42
CA GLY A 33 8.80 5.49 14.37
C GLY A 33 8.92 4.01 13.99
N GLY A 34 8.82 3.70 12.69
CA GLY A 34 8.99 2.37 12.12
C GLY A 34 7.69 1.64 11.81
N ASN A 35 6.62 1.87 12.59
CA ASN A 35 5.33 1.18 12.42
C ASN A 35 4.15 2.14 12.53
N LEU A 36 3.06 1.85 11.81
CA LEU A 36 1.81 2.60 11.91
C LEU A 36 1.04 2.22 13.18
N SER A 37 0.44 3.21 13.86
CA SER A 37 -0.45 3.04 15.00
C SER A 37 -1.54 4.10 15.02
N ALA A 38 -2.58 3.89 15.84
CA ALA A 38 -3.62 4.88 16.05
C ALA A 38 -3.06 6.20 16.63
N GLU A 39 -1.95 6.15 17.36
CA GLU A 39 -1.34 7.31 17.98
C GLU A 39 -0.56 8.17 17.00
N ASN A 40 0.01 7.57 15.93
CA ASN A 40 0.90 8.28 15.00
C ASN A 40 0.28 8.53 13.61
N MET A 41 -0.88 7.96 13.28
CA MET A 41 -1.52 8.15 11.96
C MET A 41 -1.68 9.64 11.58
N HIS A 42 -1.98 10.50 12.56
CA HIS A 42 -2.20 11.92 12.34
C HIS A 42 -0.97 12.69 11.80
N LEU A 43 0.22 12.09 11.81
CA LEU A 43 1.46 12.68 11.30
C LEU A 43 1.51 12.73 9.78
N LEU A 44 0.74 11.87 9.10
CA LEU A 44 0.65 11.81 7.65
C LEU A 44 -0.67 12.42 7.15
N ASN A 45 -0.61 13.03 5.97
CA ASN A 45 -1.81 13.47 5.26
C ASN A 45 -2.43 12.32 4.45
N GLY A 46 -3.60 12.54 3.85
CA GLY A 46 -4.31 11.51 3.10
C GLY A 46 -3.54 10.93 1.90
N ASN A 47 -2.79 11.74 1.16
CA ASN A 47 -2.00 11.28 0.02
C ASN A 47 -0.79 10.45 0.47
N GLN A 48 -0.14 10.87 1.56
CA GLN A 48 0.96 10.14 2.19
C GLN A 48 0.48 8.79 2.73
N HIS A 49 -0.68 8.75 3.38
CA HIS A 49 -1.31 7.50 3.79
C HIS A 49 -1.65 6.59 2.61
N THR A 50 -2.16 7.16 1.51
CA THR A 50 -2.48 6.38 0.30
C THR A 50 -1.22 5.75 -0.30
N LEU A 51 -0.12 6.51 -0.39
CA LEU A 51 1.14 5.98 -0.91
C LEU A 51 1.73 4.91 0.02
N LEU A 52 1.66 5.12 1.34
CA LEU A 52 2.09 4.12 2.32
C LEU A 52 1.23 2.85 2.30
N ALA A 53 -0.08 3.00 2.15
CA ALA A 53 -1.00 1.88 2.00
C ALA A 53 -0.72 1.07 0.72
N TYR A 54 -0.39 1.75 -0.38
CA TYR A 54 0.04 1.09 -1.61
C TYR A 54 1.35 0.31 -1.44
N HIS A 55 2.31 0.88 -0.69
CA HIS A 55 3.54 0.18 -0.36
C HIS A 55 3.27 -1.13 0.39
N PHE A 56 2.47 -1.11 1.47
CA PHE A 56 2.12 -2.33 2.19
C PHE A 56 1.31 -3.30 1.33
N LEU A 57 0.37 -2.81 0.52
CA LEU A 57 -0.36 -3.65 -0.43
C LEU A 57 0.60 -4.44 -1.31
N ARG A 58 1.55 -3.75 -1.93
CA ARG A 58 2.50 -4.36 -2.85
C ARG A 58 3.44 -5.33 -2.13
N GLU A 59 4.05 -4.92 -1.02
CA GLU A 59 4.98 -5.79 -0.28
C GLU A 59 4.29 -7.09 0.18
N GLU A 60 3.06 -6.99 0.68
CA GLU A 60 2.38 -8.18 1.20
C GLU A 60 1.83 -9.05 0.06
N VAL A 61 1.14 -8.46 -0.92
CA VAL A 61 0.50 -9.23 -1.99
C VAL A 61 1.53 -9.88 -2.92
N MET A 62 2.62 -9.18 -3.26
CA MET A 62 3.68 -9.74 -4.12
C MET A 62 4.45 -10.90 -3.48
N HIS A 63 4.41 -11.05 -2.15
CA HIS A 63 5.16 -12.10 -1.44
C HIS A 63 4.26 -13.19 -0.83
N GLY A 64 3.05 -12.86 -0.38
CA GLY A 64 2.15 -13.77 0.32
C GLY A 64 0.66 -13.44 0.18
N GLY A 65 0.26 -12.64 -0.80
CA GLY A 65 -1.15 -12.43 -1.10
C GLY A 65 -1.93 -11.57 -0.09
N PHE A 66 -3.25 -11.50 -0.29
CA PHE A 66 -4.17 -10.74 0.55
C PHE A 66 -4.34 -11.34 1.94
N VAL A 67 -4.22 -12.67 2.08
CA VAL A 67 -4.28 -13.34 3.39
C VAL A 67 -3.14 -12.83 4.28
N GLN A 68 -1.89 -12.82 3.78
CA GLN A 68 -0.75 -12.28 4.52
C GLN A 68 -0.93 -10.80 4.86
N LEU A 69 -1.39 -9.99 3.90
CA LEU A 69 -1.67 -8.57 4.11
C LEU A 69 -2.62 -8.32 5.28
N ILE A 70 -3.70 -9.09 5.36
CA ILE A 70 -4.72 -8.92 6.40
C ILE A 70 -4.20 -9.43 7.75
N GLN A 71 -3.55 -10.59 7.77
CA GLN A 71 -2.96 -11.18 8.97
C GLN A 71 -1.81 -10.33 9.56
N ASN A 72 -1.10 -9.57 8.71
CA ASN A 72 -0.13 -8.55 9.15
C ASN A 72 -0.78 -7.24 9.63
N GLY A 73 -2.11 -7.17 9.69
CA GLY A 73 -2.86 -6.06 10.27
C GLY A 73 -3.14 -4.89 9.33
N TYR A 74 -2.86 -5.03 8.03
CA TYR A 74 -3.06 -3.94 7.06
C TYR A 74 -4.46 -3.91 6.44
N GLY A 75 -5.29 -4.94 6.68
CA GLY A 75 -6.65 -5.05 6.12
C GLY A 75 -7.49 -3.80 6.38
N ALA A 76 -7.78 -3.49 7.65
CA ALA A 76 -8.56 -2.31 8.03
C ALA A 76 -7.91 -1.00 7.54
N TYR A 77 -6.58 -0.90 7.63
CA TYR A 77 -5.86 0.30 7.19
C TYR A 77 -6.03 0.57 5.70
N ILE A 78 -6.09 -0.48 4.86
CA ILE A 78 -6.27 -0.33 3.41
C ILE A 78 -7.76 -0.19 3.06
N PHE A 79 -8.62 -1.03 3.62
CA PHE A 79 -10.01 -1.18 3.18
C PHE A 79 -11.01 -0.22 3.87
N ASP A 80 -10.74 0.26 5.08
CA ASP A 80 -11.65 1.20 5.78
C ASP A 80 -11.28 2.66 5.52
N ASN A 81 -10.08 2.92 5.01
CA ASN A 81 -9.63 4.25 4.61
C ASN A 81 -9.94 4.51 3.11
N PRO A 82 -9.95 5.79 2.67
CA PRO A 82 -10.24 6.13 1.28
C PRO A 82 -9.11 5.77 0.28
N THR A 83 -8.28 4.78 0.59
CA THR A 83 -7.12 4.32 -0.20
C THR A 83 -7.52 4.01 -1.64
N THR A 84 -8.51 3.14 -1.84
CA THR A 84 -8.99 2.75 -3.18
C THR A 84 -9.45 3.95 -4.01
N LYS A 85 -10.14 4.89 -3.38
CA LYS A 85 -10.62 6.11 -4.05
C LYS A 85 -9.46 7.03 -4.42
N ALA A 86 -8.47 7.18 -3.55
CA ALA A 86 -7.30 8.00 -3.80
C ALA A 86 -6.38 7.39 -4.87
N LEU A 87 -6.15 6.08 -4.88
CA LEU A 87 -5.40 5.39 -5.93
C LEU A 87 -6.04 5.58 -7.32
N LYS A 88 -7.37 5.57 -7.39
CA LYS A 88 -8.08 5.91 -8.62
C LYS A 88 -7.82 7.36 -9.06
N LEU A 89 -7.73 8.32 -8.13
CA LEU A 89 -7.36 9.71 -8.44
C LEU A 89 -5.91 9.83 -8.90
N PHE A 90 -5.02 8.96 -8.40
CA PHE A 90 -3.63 8.87 -8.86
C PHE A 90 -3.51 8.28 -10.27
N GLY A 91 -4.61 7.76 -10.83
CA GLY A 91 -4.67 7.11 -12.14
C GLY A 91 -4.57 5.59 -12.09
N ALA A 92 -4.26 5.00 -10.93
CA ALA A 92 -4.12 3.55 -10.73
C ALA A 92 -5.48 2.85 -10.64
N SER A 93 -6.25 2.93 -11.73
CA SER A 93 -7.63 2.48 -11.77
C SER A 93 -7.79 0.96 -11.72
N GLU A 94 -6.81 0.21 -12.24
CA GLU A 94 -6.86 -1.26 -12.24
C GLU A 94 -6.59 -1.79 -10.83
N VAL A 95 -5.61 -1.23 -10.10
CA VAL A 95 -5.42 -1.52 -8.66
C VAL A 95 -6.68 -1.20 -7.87
N ALA A 96 -7.33 -0.06 -8.16
CA ALA A 96 -8.55 0.30 -7.48
C ALA A 96 -9.69 -0.71 -7.71
N LYS A 97 -9.82 -1.28 -8.92
CA LYS A 97 -10.81 -2.34 -9.19
C LYS A 97 -10.54 -3.60 -8.39
N ILE A 98 -9.27 -4.02 -8.31
CA ILE A 98 -8.86 -5.18 -7.51
C ILE A 98 -9.21 -4.94 -6.04
N LEU A 99 -8.85 -3.78 -5.49
CA LEU A 99 -9.13 -3.45 -4.10
C LEU A 99 -10.62 -3.35 -3.77
N TYR A 100 -11.47 -2.95 -4.71
CA TYR A 100 -12.93 -3.03 -4.48
C TYR A 100 -13.40 -4.47 -4.32
N LYS A 101 -12.97 -5.39 -5.20
CA LYS A 101 -13.32 -6.81 -5.07
C LYS A 101 -12.72 -7.44 -3.81
N ALA A 102 -11.46 -7.15 -3.51
CA ALA A 102 -10.78 -7.64 -2.31
C ALA A 102 -11.48 -7.12 -1.03
N LYS A 103 -11.98 -5.88 -1.04
CA LYS A 103 -12.77 -5.33 0.06
C LYS A 103 -14.08 -6.08 0.26
N ASP A 104 -14.81 -6.45 -0.80
CA ASP A 104 -16.06 -7.20 -0.67
C ASP A 104 -15.84 -8.56 0.01
N ILE A 105 -14.73 -9.22 -0.32
CA ILE A 105 -14.28 -10.46 0.33
C ILE A 105 -13.95 -10.22 1.80
N TYR A 106 -13.12 -9.21 2.06
CA TYR A 106 -12.67 -8.85 3.40
C TYR A 106 -13.85 -8.49 4.31
N ASP A 107 -14.75 -7.60 3.89
CA ASP A 107 -15.90 -7.16 4.69
C ASP A 107 -16.83 -8.33 5.02
N SER A 108 -16.98 -9.31 4.12
CA SER A 108 -17.82 -10.49 4.32
C SER A 108 -17.21 -11.52 5.29
N ASN A 109 -15.89 -11.51 5.46
CA ASN A 109 -15.15 -12.53 6.20
C ASN A 109 -14.22 -11.94 7.27
N ARG A 110 -14.41 -10.67 7.64
CA ARG A 110 -13.45 -9.89 8.43
C ARG A 110 -13.04 -10.55 9.74
N GLU A 111 -14.02 -11.04 10.50
CA GLU A 111 -13.75 -11.70 11.79
C GLU A 111 -12.84 -12.91 11.64
N GLU A 112 -13.04 -13.71 10.58
CA GLU A 112 -12.23 -14.89 10.31
C GLU A 112 -10.86 -14.52 9.71
N LEU A 113 -10.79 -13.48 8.89
CA LEU A 113 -9.55 -13.03 8.26
C LEU A 113 -8.61 -12.31 9.24
N GLU A 114 -9.13 -11.63 10.27
CA GLU A 114 -8.36 -10.84 11.23
C GLU A 114 -8.09 -11.56 12.57
N ARG A 115 -8.64 -12.77 12.78
CA ARG A 115 -8.40 -13.50 14.03
C ARG A 115 -6.93 -13.93 14.16
N GLU A 116 -6.50 -14.15 15.39
CA GLU A 116 -5.22 -14.80 15.67
C GLU A 116 -5.23 -16.24 15.12
N THR A 117 -4.13 -16.64 14.47
CA THR A 117 -3.95 -17.95 13.87
C THR A 117 -2.67 -18.62 14.33
N THR A 118 -2.71 -19.94 14.48
CA THR A 118 -1.51 -20.78 14.43
C THR A 118 -0.94 -20.83 13.00
N GLU A 119 0.30 -21.33 12.84
CA GLU A 119 0.93 -21.49 11.52
C GLU A 119 0.12 -22.43 10.58
N GLU A 120 -0.45 -23.50 11.14
CA GLU A 120 -1.31 -24.44 10.40
C GLU A 120 -2.60 -23.76 9.93
N GLU A 121 -3.24 -22.98 10.80
CA GLU A 121 -4.46 -22.23 10.46
C GLU A 121 -4.16 -21.14 9.42
N PHE A 122 -3.06 -20.38 9.57
CA PHE A 122 -2.63 -19.40 8.59
C PHE A 122 -2.42 -20.02 7.21
N THR A 123 -1.80 -21.20 7.15
CA THR A 123 -1.60 -21.92 5.89
C THR A 123 -2.94 -22.39 5.29
N ALA A 124 -3.88 -22.84 6.13
CA ALA A 124 -5.19 -23.28 5.69
C ALA A 124 -6.03 -22.13 5.09
N MET A 125 -5.84 -20.89 5.58
CA MET A 125 -6.56 -19.72 5.08
C MET A 125 -6.38 -19.48 3.58
N TYR A 126 -5.25 -19.84 2.98
CA TYR A 126 -5.05 -19.72 1.53
C TYR A 126 -6.00 -20.64 0.73
N VAL A 127 -6.39 -21.78 1.30
CA VAL A 127 -7.41 -22.66 0.70
C VAL A 127 -8.80 -22.14 0.99
N ASP A 128 -9.07 -21.75 2.24
CA ASP A 128 -10.39 -21.27 2.66
C ASP A 128 -10.79 -19.95 1.95
N PHE A 129 -9.81 -19.16 1.54
CA PHE A 129 -9.99 -17.89 0.83
C PHE A 129 -9.35 -17.87 -0.57
N GLU A 130 -9.38 -19.00 -1.30
CA GLU A 130 -8.87 -19.13 -2.69
C GLU A 130 -9.46 -18.10 -3.68
N GLN A 131 -10.59 -17.49 -3.33
CA GLN A 131 -11.18 -16.38 -4.10
C GLN A 131 -10.30 -15.12 -4.18
N PHE A 132 -9.26 -14.99 -3.35
CA PHE A 132 -8.24 -13.95 -3.53
C PHE A 132 -7.26 -14.27 -4.66
N ASP A 133 -7.05 -15.54 -5.03
CA ASP A 133 -6.03 -15.94 -6.00
C ASP A 133 -6.19 -15.23 -7.35
N GLU A 134 -7.43 -15.15 -7.87
CA GLU A 134 -7.70 -14.44 -9.15
C GLU A 134 -7.33 -12.94 -9.06
N LEU A 135 -7.51 -12.34 -7.88
CA LEU A 135 -7.18 -10.93 -7.64
C LEU A 135 -5.68 -10.70 -7.54
N GLU A 136 -4.97 -11.66 -6.94
CA GLU A 136 -3.50 -11.64 -6.79
C GLU A 136 -2.83 -11.84 -8.15
N GLU A 137 -3.29 -12.79 -8.96
CA GLU A 137 -2.85 -12.97 -10.34
C GLU A 137 -3.07 -11.69 -11.18
N GLN A 138 -4.26 -11.09 -11.11
CA GLN A 138 -4.55 -9.82 -11.77
C GLN A 138 -3.63 -8.70 -11.28
N PHE A 139 -3.30 -8.66 -9.99
CA PHE A 139 -2.40 -7.67 -9.44
C PHE A 139 -0.97 -7.86 -9.98
N PHE A 140 -0.47 -9.09 -10.03
CA PHE A 140 0.87 -9.40 -10.56
C PHE A 140 1.04 -8.97 -12.02
N GLU A 141 0.00 -9.14 -12.84
CA GLU A 141 0.04 -8.73 -14.25
C GLU A 141 0.16 -7.21 -14.45
N ILE A 142 -0.43 -6.43 -13.54
CA ILE A 142 -0.54 -4.96 -13.68
C ILE A 142 0.41 -4.18 -12.77
N GLU A 143 1.07 -4.84 -11.81
CA GLU A 143 1.79 -4.18 -10.70
C GLU A 143 2.80 -3.16 -11.21
N GLU A 144 3.68 -3.56 -12.13
CA GLU A 144 4.73 -2.68 -12.66
C GLU A 144 4.14 -1.43 -13.36
N GLU A 145 3.12 -1.61 -14.19
CA GLU A 145 2.44 -0.51 -14.89
C GLU A 145 1.78 0.45 -13.91
N GLN A 146 1.05 -0.08 -12.93
CA GLN A 146 0.31 0.73 -11.97
C GLN A 146 1.24 1.44 -10.98
N THR A 147 2.34 0.80 -10.58
CA THR A 147 3.41 1.43 -9.80
C THR A 147 4.04 2.60 -10.56
N ALA A 148 4.28 2.45 -11.87
CA ALA A 148 4.78 3.55 -12.70
C ALA A 148 3.78 4.73 -12.79
N ILE A 149 2.48 4.44 -12.90
CA ILE A 149 1.42 5.47 -12.89
C ILE A 149 1.42 6.24 -11.56
N ILE A 150 1.50 5.53 -10.44
CA ILE A 150 1.53 6.15 -9.10
C ILE A 150 2.79 7.00 -8.94
N ALA A 151 3.96 6.50 -9.36
CA ALA A 151 5.20 7.25 -9.29
C ALA A 151 5.16 8.54 -10.11
N LYS A 152 4.60 8.48 -11.32
CA LYS A 152 4.38 9.67 -12.14
C LYS A 152 3.46 10.68 -11.45
N TYR A 153 2.36 10.23 -10.85
CA TYR A 153 1.47 11.11 -10.09
C TYR A 153 2.20 11.78 -8.92
N VAL A 154 3.02 11.03 -8.18
CA VAL A 154 3.82 11.54 -7.07
C VAL A 154 4.81 12.62 -7.55
N ASP A 155 5.50 12.39 -8.67
CA ASP A 155 6.43 13.35 -9.26
C ASP A 155 5.74 14.65 -9.68
N GLU A 156 4.60 14.55 -10.38
CA GLU A 156 3.81 15.70 -10.84
C GLU A 156 3.19 16.50 -9.66
N ASN A 157 2.97 15.86 -8.52
CA ASN A 157 2.29 16.43 -7.34
C ASN A 157 3.18 16.40 -6.08
N ILE A 158 4.50 16.49 -6.24
CA ILE A 158 5.48 16.17 -5.19
C ILE A 158 5.27 16.91 -3.85
N LYS A 159 4.72 18.14 -3.91
CA LYS A 159 4.41 18.97 -2.72
C LYS A 159 3.29 18.41 -1.84
N GLU A 160 2.44 17.55 -2.39
CA GLU A 160 1.40 16.85 -1.63
C GLU A 160 1.98 15.69 -0.81
N PHE A 161 3.16 15.19 -1.20
CA PHE A 161 3.83 14.03 -0.61
C PHE A 161 4.94 14.44 0.36
N GLY A 162 5.44 15.67 0.32
CA GLY A 162 6.37 16.21 1.31
C GLY A 162 6.81 17.65 1.05
N GLU A 163 7.40 18.26 2.08
CA GLU A 163 8.15 19.51 1.96
C GLU A 163 9.54 19.20 1.37
N ILE A 164 9.81 19.72 0.18
CA ILE A 164 11.10 19.50 -0.49
C ILE A 164 12.13 20.48 0.07
N ILE A 165 13.21 19.94 0.62
CA ILE A 165 14.33 20.69 1.15
C ILE A 165 15.57 20.46 0.27
N SER A 166 16.27 21.55 -0.04
CA SER A 166 17.54 21.50 -0.80
C SER A 166 18.69 20.97 0.04
#